data_AF-A0AAD6M6R1-F1
#
_entry.id   AF-A0AAD6M6R1-F1
#
_cell.length_a   1.000
_cell.length_b   1.000
_cell.length_c   1.000
_cell.angle_alpha   90.00
_cell.angle_beta   90.00
_cell.angle_gamma   90.00
#
_symmetry.space_group_name_H-M   'P 1'
#
loop_
_entity.id
_entity.type
_entity.pdbx_description
1 polymer ?
#
loop_
_entity_poly.entity_id
_entity_poly.type
_entity_poly.pdbx_seq_one_letter_code
_entity_poly.pdbx_strand_id
1 'polypeptide(L)' 'MKKADNVLRELKISVTQLSEYRYDGHTTIYGECKGKLVTKEQRSDPRKIADCIHWRLPGVLDT' A
#
# COMPACT_ATOMS: atom_id res chain seq x y z
N MET A 1 -7.04 5.85 7.65
CA MET A 1 -6.41 7.00 6.97
C MET A 1 -6.73 8.34 7.64
N LYS A 2 -8.01 8.66 7.94
CA LYS A 2 -8.42 9.95 8.57
C LYS A 2 -7.61 10.43 9.79
N LYS A 3 -7.09 9.52 10.64
CA LYS A 3 -6.25 9.87 11.80
C LYS A 3 -4.84 10.34 11.40
N ALA A 4 -4.24 9.72 10.38
CA ALA A 4 -2.91 10.11 9.89
C ALA A 4 -2.99 11.43 9.11
N ASP A 5 -4.04 11.60 8.30
CA ASP A 5 -4.26 12.82 7.51
C ASP A 5 -4.36 14.10 8.37
N ASN A 6 -4.96 14.00 9.57
CA ASN A 6 -5.05 15.13 10.50
C ASN A 6 -3.69 15.49 11.12
N VAL A 7 -2.87 14.51 11.49
CA VAL A 7 -1.51 14.74 12.02
C VAL A 7 -0.59 15.35 10.94
N LEU A 8 -0.74 14.90 9.70
CA LEU A 8 0.09 15.33 8.58
C LEU A 8 -0.23 16.76 8.11
N ARG A 9 -1.49 17.21 8.30
CA ARG A 9 -1.89 18.62 8.08
C ARG A 9 -1.27 19.59 9.10
N GLU A 10 -1.09 19.17 10.35
CA GLU A 10 -0.44 19.99 11.38
C GLU A 10 1.08 20.14 11.13
N LEU A 11 1.72 19.15 10.49
CA LEU A 11 3.16 19.15 10.17
C LEU A 11 3.55 19.74 8.80
N LYS A 12 2.61 20.24 7.98
CA LYS A 12 2.87 20.78 6.62
C LYS A 12 3.65 19.82 5.69
N ILE A 13 3.48 18.51 5.82
CA ILE A 13 4.13 17.53 4.94
C ILE A 13 3.17 17.17 3.79
N SER A 14 3.59 17.33 2.54
CA SER A 14 2.81 16.91 1.36
C SER A 14 2.96 15.41 1.10
N VAL A 15 2.21 14.63 1.88
CA VAL A 15 2.26 13.16 1.83
C VAL A 15 1.83 12.62 0.47
N THR A 16 0.95 13.32 -0.24
CA THR A 16 0.49 12.95 -1.58
C THR A 16 1.68 12.86 -2.56
N GLN A 17 2.48 13.93 -2.68
CA GLN A 17 3.64 13.95 -3.58
C GLN A 17 4.70 12.91 -3.18
N LEU A 18 4.95 12.74 -1.88
CA LEU A 18 5.94 11.78 -1.40
C LEU A 18 5.52 10.32 -1.66
N SER A 19 4.22 10.02 -1.50
CA SER A 19 3.69 8.67 -1.72
C SER A 19 3.62 8.29 -3.20
N GLU A 20 3.44 9.27 -4.10
CA GLU A 20 3.43 9.04 -5.56
C GLU A 20 4.79 8.56 -6.08
N TYR A 21 5.89 8.95 -5.44
CA TYR A 21 7.24 8.50 -5.81
C TYR A 21 7.52 7.02 -5.49
N ARG A 22 6.68 6.37 -4.67
CA ARG A 22 6.96 5.07 -4.05
C ARG A 22 6.09 3.93 -4.62
N TYR A 23 5.67 3.97 -5.89
CA TYR A 23 4.76 2.97 -6.48
C TYR A 23 5.24 1.50 -6.38
N ASP A 24 6.54 1.28 -6.20
CA ASP A 24 7.19 -0.03 -6.06
C ASP A 24 6.99 -0.68 -4.66
N GLY A 25 6.59 0.13 -3.67
CA GLY A 25 6.39 -0.31 -2.30
C GLY A 25 5.11 -1.10 -2.07
N HIS A 26 4.21 -1.19 -3.05
CA HIS A 26 2.93 -1.87 -2.89
C HIS A 26 3.06 -3.39 -2.80
N THR A 27 2.15 -4.04 -2.06
CA THR A 27 2.10 -5.50 -1.91
C THR A 27 1.73 -6.21 -3.22
N THR A 28 1.04 -5.51 -4.13
CA THR A 28 0.64 -6.02 -5.45
C THR A 28 -0.04 -7.39 -5.31
N ILE A 29 0.57 -8.48 -5.81
CA ILE A 29 0.02 -9.85 -5.78
C ILE A 29 0.38 -10.65 -4.52
N TYR A 30 1.19 -10.07 -3.63
CA TYR A 30 1.76 -10.74 -2.45
C TYR A 30 1.01 -10.40 -1.16
N GLY A 31 -0.21 -9.87 -1.26
CA GLY A 31 -1.06 -9.54 -0.13
C GLY A 31 -1.97 -10.68 0.33
N GLU A 32 -2.89 -10.32 1.21
CA GLU A 32 -4.00 -11.18 1.66
C GLU A 32 -5.29 -10.70 1.01
N CYS A 33 -6.03 -11.63 0.40
CA CYS A 33 -7.38 -11.37 -0.11
C CYS A 33 -8.39 -11.88 0.92
N LYS A 34 -9.12 -10.95 1.57
CA LYS A 34 -10.16 -11.27 2.58
C LYS A 34 -9.64 -12.16 3.74
N GLY A 35 -8.43 -11.89 4.22
CA GLY A 35 -7.81 -12.64 5.33
C GLY A 35 -7.30 -14.03 4.95
N LYS A 36 -7.19 -14.35 3.65
CA LYS A 36 -6.53 -15.56 3.15
C LYS A 36 -5.36 -15.16 2.24
N LEU A 37 -4.27 -15.90 2.36
CA LEU A 37 -3.13 -15.76 1.44
C LEU A 37 -3.58 -16.05 0.00
N VAL A 38 -3.19 -15.17 -0.91
CA VAL A 38 -3.49 -15.29 -2.34
C VAL A 38 -2.86 -16.59 -2.88
N THR A 39 -3.67 -17.46 -3.48
CA THR A 39 -3.21 -18.74 -4.06
C THR A 39 -2.43 -18.53 -5.36
N LYS A 40 -1.67 -19.53 -5.81
CA LYS A 40 -0.85 -19.40 -7.03
C LYS A 40 -1.68 -19.11 -8.28
N GLU A 41 -2.88 -19.66 -8.36
CA GLU A 41 -3.81 -19.47 -9.47
C GLU A 41 -4.35 -18.04 -9.51
N GLN A 42 -4.57 -17.47 -8.32
CA GLN A 42 -5.00 -16.08 -8.18
C GLN A 42 -3.88 -15.10 -8.54
N ARG A 43 -2.62 -15.44 -8.25
CA ARG A 43 -1.44 -14.65 -8.66
C ARG A 43 -1.29 -14.52 -10.17
N SER A 44 -1.85 -15.45 -10.94
CA SER A 44 -1.81 -15.43 -12.41
C SER A 44 -2.64 -14.30 -13.04
N ASP A 45 -3.64 -13.74 -12.33
CA ASP A 45 -4.44 -12.60 -12.83
C ASP A 45 -4.27 -11.37 -11.93
N PRO A 46 -3.16 -10.62 -12.07
CA PRO A 46 -2.87 -9.46 -11.24
C PRO A 46 -3.96 -8.40 -11.29
N ARG A 47 -4.75 -8.31 -12.37
CA ARG A 47 -5.82 -7.30 -12.47
C ARG A 47 -6.93 -7.46 -11.44
N LYS A 48 -7.16 -8.66 -10.94
CA LYS A 48 -8.24 -8.95 -9.98
C LYS A 48 -7.79 -8.93 -8.52
N ILE A 49 -6.49 -9.08 -8.29
CA ILE A 49 -5.94 -9.37 -6.96
C ILE A 49 -4.84 -8.40 -6.54
N ALA A 50 -4.33 -7.58 -7.47
CA ALA A 50 -3.26 -6.64 -7.15
C ALA A 50 -3.78 -5.58 -6.19
N ASP A 51 -3.12 -5.49 -5.05
CA ASP A 51 -3.33 -4.47 -4.06
C ASP A 51 -2.33 -3.34 -4.27
N CYS A 52 -2.83 -2.23 -4.81
CA CYS A 52 -2.08 -1.01 -5.08
C CYS A 52 -2.30 0.07 -4.01
N ILE A 53 -2.84 -0.32 -2.84
CA ILE A 53 -3.14 0.63 -1.75
C ILE A 53 -2.30 0.30 -0.53
N HIS A 54 -2.08 -1.00 -0.26
CA HIS A 54 -1.28 -1.42 0.88
C HIS A 54 0.21 -1.48 0.55
N TRP A 55 1.03 -1.11 1.55
CA TRP A 55 2.48 -1.07 1.47
C TRP A 55 3.07 -2.34 2.07
N ARG A 56 4.16 -2.86 1.49
CA ARG A 56 4.98 -3.89 2.16
C ARG A 56 5.67 -3.28 3.37
N LEU A 57 5.86 -4.10 4.40
CA LEU A 57 6.67 -3.77 5.57
C LEU A 57 7.95 -4.61 5.57
N PRO A 58 9.11 -4.08 5.99
CA PRO A 58 9.35 -2.66 6.34
C PRO A 58 9.21 -1.74 5.11
N GLY A 59 8.56 -0.59 5.29
CA GLY A 59 7.88 0.15 4.22
C GLY A 59 8.07 1.67 4.21
N VAL A 60 7.24 2.36 3.40
CA VAL A 60 7.29 3.82 3.18
C VAL A 60 7.11 4.62 4.46
N LEU A 61 6.30 4.07 5.38
CA LEU A 61 5.86 4.76 6.59
C LEU A 61 6.83 4.55 7.77
N ASP A 62 7.94 3.83 7.56
CA ASP A 62 8.92 3.51 8.60
C ASP A 62 10.17 4.42 8.58
N THR A 63 10.26 5.35 7.62
CA THR A 63 11.27 6.44 7.53
C THR A 63 10.63 7.80 7.74
#